data_AF-A0A967HL75-F1
#
_entry.id   AF-A0A967HL75-F1
#
_cell.length_a   1.000
_cell.length_b   1.000
_cell.length_c   1.000
_cell.angle_alpha   90.00
_cell.angle_beta   90.00
_cell.angle_gamma   90.00
#
_symmetry.space_group_name_H-M   'P 1'
#
loop_
_entity.id
_entity.type
_entity.pdbx_description
1 polymer ?
#
loop_
_entity_poly.entity_id
_entity_poly.type
_entity_poly.pdbx_seq_one_letter_code
_entity_poly.pdbx_strand_id
1 'polypeptide(L)'
;MADETLPESPRGRLRWALRESLVIAGVLLGWLALGVALLALGGLLGLTLHVIGLRPLRLVAVVLERSAVLWPAFSAVAFATVALYVVVRAGTLLIDHYRATAG
;
A
#
# COMPACT_ATOMS: atom_id res chain seq x y z
N MET A 1 -8.00 5.03 25.96
CA MET A 1 -8.53 4.05 25.00
C MET A 1 -9.84 4.64 24.52
N ALA A 2 -9.86 5.20 23.31
CA ALA A 2 -11.03 5.89 22.79
C ALA A 2 -11.96 4.85 22.15
N ASP A 3 -13.23 4.88 22.53
CA ASP A 3 -14.33 4.09 21.97
C ASP A 3 -14.21 4.02 20.43
N GLU A 4 -13.95 2.81 19.91
CA GLU A 4 -14.00 2.51 18.48
C GLU A 4 -15.40 2.07 18.04
N THR A 5 -16.44 2.55 18.72
CA THR A 5 -17.82 2.40 18.27
C THR A 5 -18.11 3.38 17.13
N LEU A 6 -18.83 2.91 16.11
CA LEU A 6 -19.26 3.76 14.98
C LEU A 6 -19.97 5.01 15.54
N PRO A 7 -19.44 6.23 15.30
CA PRO A 7 -20.02 7.41 15.90
C PRO A 7 -21.43 7.64 15.33
N GLU A 8 -22.43 7.74 16.20
CA GLU A 8 -23.84 7.88 15.80
C GLU A 8 -24.13 9.23 15.12
N SER A 9 -23.30 10.24 15.38
CA SER A 9 -23.44 11.55 14.75
C SER A 9 -22.85 11.60 13.33
N PRO A 10 -23.51 12.26 12.36
CA PRO A 10 -23.03 12.35 10.98
C PRO A 10 -21.65 13.03 10.87
N ARG A 11 -21.35 14.00 11.75
CA ARG A 11 -20.02 14.63 11.84
C ARG A 11 -18.95 13.65 12.33
N GLY A 12 -19.27 12.77 13.27
CA GLY A 12 -18.37 11.73 13.72
C GLY A 12 -18.08 10.70 12.62
N ARG A 13 -19.10 10.30 11.85
CA ARG A 13 -18.92 9.36 10.72
C ARG A 13 -18.01 9.94 9.65
N LEU A 14 -18.14 11.23 9.35
CA LEU A 14 -17.26 11.91 8.39
C LEU A 14 -15.81 11.96 8.88
N ARG A 15 -15.58 12.31 10.15
CA ARG A 15 -14.23 12.35 10.73
C ARG A 15 -13.58 10.96 10.76
N TRP A 16 -14.37 9.93 11.08
CA TRP A 16 -13.94 8.55 11.02
C TRP A 16 -13.57 8.13 9.58
N ALA A 17 -14.44 8.42 8.61
CA ALA A 17 -14.20 8.10 7.20
C ALA A 17 -12.94 8.82 6.65
N LEU A 18 -12.71 10.08 7.04
CA LEU A 18 -11.51 10.82 6.68
C LEU A 18 -10.24 10.21 7.27
N ARG A 19 -10.28 9.80 8.54
CA ARG A 19 -9.15 9.12 9.19
C ARG A 19 -8.84 7.79 8.50
N GLU A 20 -9.86 7.02 8.18
CA GLU A 20 -9.70 5.74 7.50
C GLU A 20 -9.16 5.91 6.08
N SER A 21 -9.67 6.91 5.36
CA SER A 21 -9.18 7.29 4.03
C SER A 21 -7.71 7.70 4.06
N LEU A 22 -7.28 8.39 5.13
CA LEU A 22 -5.87 8.75 5.33
C LEU A 22 -4.99 7.51 5.51
N VAL A 23 -5.46 6.48 6.23
CA VAL A 23 -4.69 5.24 6.39
C VAL A 23 -4.57 4.50 5.06
N ILE A 24 -5.67 4.37 4.32
CA ILE A 24 -5.66 3.73 2.99
C ILE A 24 -4.73 4.50 2.03
N ALA A 25 -4.82 5.83 2.01
CA ALA A 25 -3.93 6.67 1.24
C ALA A 25 -2.46 6.48 1.65
N GLY A 26 -2.19 6.37 2.96
CA GLY A 26 -0.84 6.08 3.49
C GLY A 26 -0.30 4.74 3.02
N VAL A 27 -1.12 3.69 3.02
CA VAL A 27 -0.73 2.36 2.51
C VAL A 27 -0.39 2.44 1.02
N LEU A 28 -1.25 3.08 0.22
CA LEU A 28 -1.02 3.24 -1.22
C LEU A 28 0.22 4.10 -1.51
N LEU A 29 0.41 5.20 -0.78
CA LEU A 29 1.61 6.04 -0.90
C LEU A 29 2.87 5.29 -0.48
N GLY A 30 2.80 4.43 0.54
CA GLY A 30 3.90 3.56 0.94
C GLY A 30 4.29 2.59 -0.18
N TRP A 31 3.31 1.95 -0.82
CA TRP A 31 3.55 1.12 -2.00
C TRP A 31 4.12 1.93 -3.17
N LEU A 32 3.60 3.12 -3.44
CA LEU A 32 4.14 3.99 -4.49
C LEU A 32 5.61 4.35 -4.22
N ALA A 33 5.92 4.76 -2.99
CA ALA A 33 7.29 5.10 -2.58
C ALA A 33 8.23 3.89 -2.71
N LEU A 34 7.78 2.70 -2.30
CA LEU A 34 8.54 1.47 -2.48
C LEU A 34 8.79 1.17 -3.96
N GLY A 35 7.79 1.33 -4.82
CA GLY A 35 7.91 1.13 -6.26
C GLY A 35 8.93 2.08 -6.88
N VAL A 36 8.87 3.37 -6.54
CA VAL A 36 9.86 4.37 -6.97
C VAL A 36 11.25 4.04 -6.45
N ALA A 37 11.38 3.61 -5.19
CA ALA A 37 12.66 3.23 -4.60
C ALA A 37 13.29 2.02 -5.31
N LEU A 38 12.50 1.00 -5.65
CA LEU A 38 12.96 -0.17 -6.40
C LEU A 38 13.42 0.21 -7.81
N LEU A 39 12.70 1.10 -8.50
CA LEU A 39 13.10 1.61 -9.81
C LEU A 39 14.40 2.41 -9.72
N ALA A 40 14.54 3.29 -8.73
CA ALA A 40 15.76 4.06 -8.50
C ALA A 40 16.96 3.14 -8.20
N LEU A 41 16.76 2.11 -7.37
CA LEU A 41 17.80 1.12 -7.06
C LEU A 41 18.21 0.32 -8.30
N GLY A 42 17.25 -0.11 -9.10
CA GLY A 42 17.52 -0.79 -10.38
C GLY A 42 18.29 0.10 -11.36
N GLY A 43 17.94 1.39 -11.45
CA GLY A 43 18.65 2.38 -12.24
C GLY A 43 20.08 2.61 -11.75
N LEU A 44 20.29 2.75 -10.44
CA LEU A 44 21.61 2.92 -9.83
C LEU A 44 22.50 1.70 -10.06
N LEU A 45 21.94 0.49 -9.95
CA LEU A 45 22.66 -0.74 -10.24
C LEU A 45 23.06 -0.80 -11.72
N GLY A 46 22.13 -0.49 -12.62
CA GLY A 46 22.40 -0.40 -14.06
C GLY A 46 23.51 0.60 -14.39
N LEU A 47 23.50 1.78 -13.75
CA LEU A 47 24.55 2.79 -13.88
C LEU A 47 25.89 2.28 -13.35
N THR A 48 25.91 1.69 -12.16
CA THR A 48 27.13 1.12 -11.55
C THR A 48 27.76 0.07 -12.46
N LEU A 49 26.94 -0.85 -13.00
CA LEU A 49 27.38 -1.87 -13.95
C LEU A 49 27.95 -1.25 -15.24
N HIS A 50 27.36 -0.16 -15.73
CA HIS A 50 27.90 0.58 -16.87
C HIS A 50 29.31 1.11 -16.61
N VAL A 51 29.51 1.74 -15.45
CA VAL A 51 30.77 2.39 -15.06
C VAL A 51 31.90 1.37 -14.93
N ILE A 52 31.62 0.16 -14.43
CA ILE A 52 32.62 -0.92 -14.30
C ILE A 52 32.87 -1.69 -15.61
N GLY A 53 32.37 -1.22 -16.76
CA GLY A 53 32.64 -1.79 -18.08
C GLY A 53 31.86 -3.05 -18.43
N LEU A 54 30.97 -3.52 -17.53
CA LEU A 54 30.04 -4.59 -17.82
C LEU A 54 28.88 -4.00 -18.63
N ARG A 55 28.83 -4.27 -19.94
CA ARG A 55 27.76 -3.76 -20.83
C ARG A 55 26.37 -4.04 -20.24
N PRO A 56 25.68 -3.04 -19.67
CA PRO A 56 24.46 -3.25 -18.90
C PRO A 56 23.21 -3.28 -19.79
N LEU A 57 23.36 -3.06 -21.10
CA LEU A 57 22.28 -2.94 -22.07
C LEU A 57 21.27 -4.10 -21.97
N ARG A 58 21.73 -5.32 -21.72
CA ARG A 58 20.85 -6.48 -21.57
C ARG A 58 20.14 -6.52 -20.22
N LEU A 59 20.79 -6.06 -19.15
CA LEU A 59 20.23 -6.04 -17.79
C LEU A 59 19.20 -4.90 -17.64
N VAL A 60 19.52 -3.71 -18.16
CA VAL A 60 18.61 -2.56 -18.19
C VAL A 60 17.39 -2.83 -19.07
N ALA A 61 17.57 -3.45 -20.25
CA ALA A 61 16.46 -3.85 -21.10
C ALA A 61 15.56 -4.89 -20.42
N VAL A 62 16.13 -5.91 -19.77
CA VAL A 62 15.36 -6.91 -19.02
C VAL A 62 14.62 -6.29 -17.84
N VAL A 63 15.22 -5.33 -17.13
CA VAL A 63 14.55 -4.64 -16.01
C VAL A 63 13.41 -3.76 -16.52
N LEU A 64 13.59 -3.01 -17.62
CA LEU A 64 12.54 -2.21 -18.24
C LEU A 64 11.39 -3.07 -18.77
N GLU A 65 11.70 -4.12 -19.51
CA GLU A 65 10.72 -5.04 -20.07
C GLU A 65 9.96 -5.80 -18.97
N ARG A 66 10.66 -6.25 -17.93
CA ARG A 66 10.01 -6.88 -16.77
C ARG A 66 9.27 -5.87 -15.91
N SER A 67 9.71 -4.62 -15.81
CA SER A 67 9.01 -3.60 -15.02
C SER A 67 7.59 -3.34 -15.53
N ALA A 68 7.37 -3.43 -16.84
CA ALA A 68 6.03 -3.35 -17.44
C ALA A 68 5.11 -4.51 -16.97
N VAL A 69 5.68 -5.70 -16.72
CA VAL A 69 4.96 -6.89 -16.22
C VAL A 69 4.86 -6.92 -14.69
N LEU A 70 5.86 -6.38 -14.00
CA LEU A 70 5.93 -6.31 -12.55
C LEU A 70 4.99 -5.23 -11.98
N TRP A 71 4.74 -4.15 -12.73
CA TRP A 71 3.87 -3.07 -12.26
C TRP A 71 2.41 -3.51 -12.03
N PRO A 72 1.77 -4.28 -12.92
CA PRO A 72 0.47 -4.90 -12.64
C PRO A 72 0.47 -5.79 -11.39
N ALA A 73 1.48 -6.65 -11.24
CA ALA A 73 1.60 -7.55 -10.10
C ALA A 73 1.78 -6.76 -8.78
N PHE A 74 2.64 -5.74 -8.80
CA PHE A 74 2.87 -4.85 -7.68
C PHE A 74 1.60 -4.08 -7.28
N SER A 75 0.88 -3.56 -8.27
CA SER A 75 -0.40 -2.90 -8.06
C SER A 75 -1.43 -3.85 -7.45
N ALA A 76 -1.52 -5.10 -7.95
CA ALA A 76 -2.41 -6.11 -7.41
C ALA A 76 -2.10 -6.42 -5.93
N VAL A 77 -0.82 -6.52 -5.55
CA VAL A 77 -0.42 -6.72 -4.16
C VAL A 77 -0.75 -5.50 -3.29
N ALA A 78 -0.54 -4.29 -3.80
CA ALA A 78 -0.92 -3.06 -3.09
C ALA A 78 -2.43 -3.02 -2.82
N PHE A 79 -3.25 -3.32 -3.83
CA PHE A 79 -4.70 -3.42 -3.69
C PHE A 79 -5.12 -4.54 -2.75
N ALA A 80 -4.48 -5.72 -2.82
CA ALA A 80 -4.75 -6.82 -1.91
C ALA A 80 -4.43 -6.45 -0.45
N THR A 81 -3.37 -5.67 -0.22
CA THR A 81 -3.00 -5.18 1.11
C THR A 81 -4.06 -4.22 1.66
N VAL A 82 -4.55 -3.31 0.82
CA VAL A 82 -5.65 -2.39 1.19
C VAL A 82 -6.94 -3.18 1.45
N ALA A 83 -7.28 -4.13 0.60
CA ALA A 83 -8.48 -4.96 0.78
C ALA A 83 -8.40 -5.75 2.10
N LEU A 84 -7.25 -6.37 2.39
CA LEU A 84 -7.03 -7.09 3.64
C LEU A 84 -7.17 -6.16 4.85
N TYR A 85 -6.57 -4.96 4.79
CA TYR A 85 -6.72 -3.95 5.84
C TYR A 85 -8.19 -3.61 6.10
N VAL A 86 -8.96 -3.33 5.03
CA VAL A 86 -10.38 -2.99 5.13
C VAL A 86 -11.18 -4.15 5.74
N VAL A 87 -10.94 -5.38 5.30
CA VAL A 87 -11.64 -6.58 5.82
C VAL A 87 -11.35 -6.79 7.30
N VAL A 88 -10.07 -6.74 7.70
CA VAL A 88 -9.67 -6.89 9.11
C VAL A 88 -10.31 -5.80 9.96
N ARG A 89 -10.28 -4.54 9.49
CA ARG A 89 -10.88 -3.42 10.21
C ARG A 89 -12.39 -3.55 10.36
N ALA A 90 -13.09 -3.89 9.28
CA ALA A 90 -14.53 -4.13 9.32
C ALA A 90 -14.87 -5.24 10.32
N GLY A 91 -14.08 -6.32 10.34
CA GLY A 91 -14.22 -7.40 11.32
C GLY A 91 -14.03 -6.92 12.76
N THR A 92 -12.99 -6.11 13.03
CA THR A 92 -12.78 -5.56 14.39
C THR A 92 -13.95 -4.71 14.86
N LEU A 93 -14.45 -3.81 13.99
CA LEU A 93 -15.61 -2.97 14.32
C LEU A 93 -16.88 -3.78 14.60
N LEU A 94 -17.08 -4.87 13.85
CA LEU A 94 -18.24 -5.76 14.06
C LEU A 94 -18.15 -6.46 15.42
N ILE A 95 -16.97 -6.99 15.77
CA ILE A 95 -16.74 -7.66 17.07
C ILE A 95 -16.95 -6.67 18.22
N ASP A 96 -16.41 -5.45 18.11
CA ASP A 96 -16.55 -4.43 19.13
C ASP A 96 -18.02 -4.00 19.30
N HIS A 97 -18.77 -3.89 18.20
CA HIS A 97 -20.20 -3.61 18.25
C HIS A 97 -20.97 -4.68 19.01
N TYR A 98 -20.71 -5.97 18.73
CA TYR A 98 -21.36 -7.08 19.45
C TYR A 98 -20.99 -7.12 20.92
N ARG A 99 -19.73 -6.82 21.28
CA ARG A 99 -19.32 -6.73 22.70
C ARG A 99 -20.04 -5.61 23.44
N ALA A 100 -20.24 -4.47 22.77
CA ALA A 100 -20.95 -3.33 23.35
C ALA A 100 -22.47 -3.54 23.47
N THR A 101 -23.08 -4.41 22.65
CA THR A 101 -24.52 -4.72 22.74
C THR A 101 -24.85 -5.93 23.60
N ALA A 102 -23.89 -6.82 23.86
CA ALA A 102 -24.08 -8.02 24.67
C ALA A 102 -23.70 -7.86 26.15
N GLY A 103 -23.09 -6.73 26.53
CA GLY A 103 -22.79 -6.35 27.92
C GLY A 103 -23.73 -5.27 28.41
#